data_AF-A0A376U4I2-F1
#
_entry.id   AF-A0A376U4I2-F1
#
_cell.length_a   1.000
_cell.length_b   1.000
_cell.length_c   1.000
_cell.angle_alpha   90.00
_cell.angle_beta   90.00
_cell.angle_gamma   90.00
#
_symmetry.space_group_name_H-M   'P 1'
#
loop_
_entity.id
_entity.type
_entity.pdbx_description
1 polymer ?
#
loop_
_entity_poly.entity_id
_entity_poly.type
_entity_poly.pdbx_seq_one_letter_code
_entity_poly.pdbx_strand_id
1 'polypeptide(L)'
;MKIICRLLLAMACLCLANISWATVCANSTGVAEDEHYDLSNIFNSTNNQPGQIVVLPEKSGWVGVSAICPPGTLVNYTYRSYVTNFIVQETIDNYKYMQLNDYLLGAMSLVDSVMDIQFPPQNYILMGTDPNVSQNLPFGVMDSRLIFRLKVIRPFINMVEIPRQVMFTVYVTSTPYDPLVTPVYTH
;
A
#
# COMPACT_ATOMS: atom_id res chain seq x y z
N MET A 1 35.46 36.18 25.21
CA MET A 1 35.82 34.75 25.00
C MET A 1 34.72 33.75 25.41
N LYS A 2 33.96 33.96 26.50
CA LYS A 2 32.89 33.03 26.95
C LYS A 2 31.65 32.95 26.05
N ILE A 3 31.31 34.02 25.32
CA ILE A 3 30.09 34.09 24.49
C ILE A 3 30.27 33.38 23.14
N ILE A 4 31.45 33.54 22.51
CA ILE A 4 31.81 32.89 21.24
C ILE A 4 31.84 31.36 21.40
N CYS A 5 32.32 30.87 22.55
CA CYS A 5 32.33 29.45 22.87
C CYS A 5 30.91 28.85 23.06
N ARG A 6 29.93 29.65 23.51
CA ARG A 6 28.52 29.23 23.64
C ARG A 6 27.79 29.20 22.29
N LEU A 7 28.12 30.13 21.39
CA LEU A 7 27.61 30.16 20.01
C LEU A 7 28.12 28.98 19.18
N LEU A 8 29.40 28.60 19.34
CA LEU A 8 29.98 27.44 18.68
C LEU A 8 29.36 26.11 19.15
N LEU A 9 29.03 25.98 20.45
CA LEU A 9 28.33 24.81 20.98
C LEU A 9 26.88 24.69 20.45
N ALA A 10 26.17 25.82 20.36
CA ALA A 10 24.80 25.85 19.81
C ALA A 10 24.76 25.50 18.32
N MET A 11 25.75 25.95 17.55
CA MET A 11 25.88 25.64 16.12
C MET A 11 26.21 24.15 15.87
N ALA A 12 27.03 23.54 16.73
CA ALA A 12 27.32 22.10 16.68
C ALA A 12 26.09 21.23 17.00
N CYS A 13 25.22 21.66 17.92
CA CYS A 13 23.96 20.96 18.20
C CYS A 13 22.93 21.08 17.07
N LEU A 14 22.91 22.18 16.32
CA LEU A 14 22.05 22.35 15.13
C LEU A 14 22.48 21.46 13.96
N CYS A 15 23.76 21.11 13.84
CA CYS A 15 24.26 20.20 12.81
C CYS A 15 23.92 18.72 13.06
N LEU A 16 23.57 18.33 14.30
CA LEU A 16 23.18 16.96 14.65
C LEU A 16 21.67 16.68 14.47
N ALA A 17 20.87 17.70 14.13
CA ALA A 17 19.41 17.60 14.11
C ALA A 17 18.82 16.90 12.87
N ASN A 18 19.64 16.41 11.93
CA ASN A 18 19.15 15.84 10.66
C ASN A 18 19.58 14.39 10.41
N ILE A 19 19.86 13.62 11.46
CA ILE A 19 19.93 12.16 11.31
C ILE A 19 18.49 11.62 11.40
N SER A 20 17.68 11.91 10.38
CA SER A 20 16.38 11.26 10.25
C SER A 20 16.62 9.79 9.92
N TRP A 21 16.51 8.93 10.92
CA TRP A 21 16.55 7.47 10.71
C TRP A 21 15.30 6.97 9.98
N ALA A 22 14.22 7.77 10.01
CA ALA A 22 13.02 7.47 9.27
C ALA A 22 13.15 7.93 7.82
N THR A 23 13.08 6.96 6.91
CA THR A 23 13.08 7.20 5.47
C THR A 23 11.74 6.76 4.92
N VAL A 24 10.86 7.74 4.69
CA VAL A 24 9.59 7.51 3.99
C VAL A 24 9.83 7.71 2.51
N CYS A 25 9.62 6.66 1.72
CA CYS A 25 9.78 6.70 0.28
C CYS A 25 8.50 7.21 -0.37
N ALA A 26 8.62 7.83 -1.54
CA ALA A 26 7.52 8.40 -2.29
C ALA A 26 7.40 7.71 -3.66
N ASN A 27 6.30 7.94 -4.37
CA ASN A 27 6.25 7.62 -5.79
C ASN A 27 7.35 8.40 -6.54
N SER A 28 8.05 7.75 -7.47
CA SER A 28 9.17 8.37 -8.21
C SER A 28 8.73 9.53 -9.11
N THR A 29 7.46 9.57 -9.53
CA THR A 29 6.87 10.66 -10.30
C THR A 29 6.42 11.85 -9.42
N GLY A 30 6.39 11.67 -8.11
CA GLY A 30 5.91 12.65 -7.13
C GLY A 30 4.40 12.62 -6.89
N VAL A 31 3.63 11.80 -7.62
CA VAL A 31 2.18 11.63 -7.43
C VAL A 31 1.87 10.14 -7.26
N ALA A 32 0.98 9.80 -6.32
CA ALA A 32 0.53 8.43 -6.14
C ALA A 32 -0.27 7.96 -7.37
N GLU A 33 0.05 6.79 -7.92
CA GLU A 33 -0.70 6.19 -9.02
C GLU A 33 -1.96 5.47 -8.50
N ASP A 34 -2.98 5.36 -9.34
CA ASP A 34 -4.29 4.82 -8.96
C ASP A 34 -4.67 3.62 -9.85
N GLU A 35 -4.61 2.43 -9.27
CA GLU A 35 -4.93 1.16 -9.90
C GLU A 35 -6.39 0.76 -9.58
N HIS A 36 -7.29 0.97 -10.54
CA HIS A 36 -8.72 0.75 -10.33
C HIS A 36 -9.24 -0.57 -10.90
N TYR A 37 -10.31 -1.07 -10.28
CA TYR A 37 -11.13 -2.18 -10.78
C TYR A 37 -12.50 -1.66 -11.19
N ASP A 38 -12.92 -2.00 -12.41
CA ASP A 38 -14.31 -1.77 -12.83
C ASP A 38 -15.18 -2.94 -12.36
N LEU A 39 -16.16 -2.63 -11.52
CA LEU A 39 -17.12 -3.60 -10.98
C LEU A 39 -18.39 -3.72 -11.83
N SER A 40 -18.46 -2.99 -12.94
CA SER A 40 -19.58 -3.03 -13.87
C SER A 40 -19.75 -4.44 -14.45
N ASN A 41 -20.99 -4.93 -14.48
CA ASN A 41 -21.36 -6.23 -15.05
C ASN A 41 -20.69 -7.46 -14.40
N ILE A 42 -20.06 -7.32 -13.24
CA ILE A 42 -19.51 -8.45 -12.48
C ILE A 42 -20.62 -9.35 -11.90
N PHE A 43 -21.73 -8.73 -11.50
CA PHE A 43 -22.86 -9.43 -10.89
C PHE A 43 -24.01 -9.64 -11.87
N ASN A 44 -24.63 -10.80 -11.78
CA ASN A 44 -25.83 -11.19 -12.50
C ASN A 44 -26.73 -12.04 -11.57
N SER A 45 -27.86 -12.53 -12.09
CA SER A 45 -28.84 -13.28 -11.30
C SER A 45 -28.31 -14.58 -10.68
N THR A 46 -27.22 -15.17 -11.21
CA THR A 46 -26.68 -16.44 -10.71
C THR A 46 -25.66 -16.27 -9.58
N ASN A 47 -24.98 -15.12 -9.51
CA ASN A 47 -23.92 -14.86 -8.53
C ASN A 47 -24.24 -13.72 -7.54
N ASN A 48 -25.42 -13.10 -7.64
CA ASN A 48 -25.92 -12.07 -6.73
C ASN A 48 -26.76 -12.67 -5.58
N GLN A 49 -26.16 -13.51 -4.75
CA GLN A 49 -26.82 -14.12 -3.59
C GLN A 49 -25.99 -13.91 -2.32
N PRO A 50 -26.61 -13.68 -1.14
CA PRO A 50 -25.86 -13.45 0.08
C PRO A 50 -24.92 -14.61 0.39
N GLY A 51 -23.68 -14.30 0.75
CA GLY A 51 -22.61 -15.25 0.99
C GLY A 51 -21.83 -15.67 -0.26
N GLN A 52 -22.32 -15.38 -1.46
CA GLN A 52 -21.62 -15.73 -2.70
C GLN A 52 -20.32 -14.92 -2.82
N ILE A 53 -19.23 -15.61 -3.16
CA ILE A 53 -17.92 -15.00 -3.42
C ILE A 53 -17.67 -15.03 -4.93
N VAL A 54 -17.42 -13.87 -5.51
CA VAL A 54 -17.04 -13.68 -6.91
C VAL A 54 -15.56 -13.28 -6.94
N VAL A 55 -14.76 -14.04 -7.69
CA VAL A 55 -13.34 -13.75 -7.91
C VAL A 55 -13.23 -12.95 -9.21
N LEU A 56 -12.66 -11.76 -9.16
CA LEU A 56 -12.41 -10.97 -10.36
C LEU A 56 -11.23 -11.56 -11.15
N PRO A 57 -11.16 -11.32 -12.47
CA PRO A 57 -9.99 -11.67 -13.25
C PRO A 57 -8.71 -11.14 -12.61
N GLU A 58 -7.70 -12.01 -12.54
CA GLU A 58 -6.37 -11.60 -12.08
C GLU A 58 -5.85 -10.47 -12.97
N LYS A 59 -5.39 -9.37 -12.37
CA LYS A 59 -4.54 -8.43 -13.10
C LYS A 59 -3.13 -9.03 -13.14
N SER A 60 -2.86 -9.74 -14.23
CA SER A 60 -1.55 -10.33 -14.48
C SER A 60 -0.61 -9.27 -15.05
N GLY A 61 0.45 -8.97 -14.30
CA GLY A 61 1.39 -7.90 -14.62
C GLY A 61 1.92 -7.23 -13.37
N TRP A 62 3.08 -6.59 -13.52
CA TRP A 62 3.58 -5.65 -12.52
C TRP A 62 2.69 -4.40 -12.53
N VAL A 63 2.36 -3.88 -11.35
CA VAL A 63 1.56 -2.65 -11.19
C VAL A 63 2.17 -1.44 -11.91
N GLY A 64 3.47 -1.47 -12.25
CA GLY A 64 4.10 -0.40 -13.04
C GLY A 64 4.63 0.77 -12.21
N VAL A 65 4.47 0.71 -10.89
CA VAL A 65 4.79 1.78 -9.96
C VAL A 65 6.23 1.71 -9.50
N SER A 66 6.94 2.84 -9.61
CA SER A 66 8.27 3.00 -9.02
C SER A 66 8.25 3.91 -7.80
N ALA A 67 9.05 3.56 -6.79
CA ALA A 67 9.27 4.35 -5.59
C ALA A 67 10.67 4.96 -5.59
N ILE A 68 10.86 6.03 -4.84
CA ILE A 68 12.15 6.67 -4.58
C ILE A 68 12.26 7.01 -3.10
N CYS A 69 13.37 6.65 -2.47
CA CYS A 69 13.66 7.01 -1.08
C CYS A 69 14.52 8.30 -1.05
N PRO A 70 14.35 9.17 -0.04
CA PRO A 70 15.09 10.43 0.04
C PRO A 70 16.61 10.23 0.16
N PRO A 71 17.41 11.27 -0.19
CA PRO A 71 18.85 11.26 0.05
C PRO A 71 19.18 11.01 1.52
N GLY A 72 20.24 10.24 1.78
CA GLY A 72 20.65 9.89 3.15
C GLY A 72 20.09 8.57 3.67
N THR A 73 19.29 7.86 2.87
CA THR A 73 18.88 6.47 3.15
C THR A 73 20.13 5.58 3.24
N LEU A 74 20.33 4.90 4.37
CA LEU A 74 21.56 4.11 4.63
C LEU A 74 21.39 2.60 4.37
N VAL A 75 20.18 2.17 4.03
CA VAL A 75 19.82 0.76 3.82
C VAL A 75 19.43 0.52 2.36
N ASN A 76 19.52 -0.73 1.92
CA ASN A 76 19.10 -1.16 0.58
C ASN A 76 17.82 -2.00 0.59
N TYR A 77 17.14 -2.13 1.72
CA TYR A 77 15.86 -2.82 1.82
C TYR A 77 14.73 -1.84 2.12
N THR A 78 13.50 -2.27 1.92
CA THR A 78 12.31 -1.48 2.26
C THR A 78 11.29 -2.33 2.99
N TYR A 79 10.30 -1.68 3.57
CA TYR A 79 9.10 -2.27 4.10
C TYR A 79 7.90 -1.79 3.29
N ARG A 80 6.95 -2.68 3.04
CA ARG A 80 5.69 -2.35 2.39
C ARG A 80 4.53 -2.45 3.35
N SER A 81 3.63 -1.47 3.30
CA SER A 81 2.41 -1.45 4.10
C SER A 81 1.20 -1.21 3.21
N TYR A 82 0.20 -2.08 3.34
CA TYR A 82 -1.10 -2.00 2.69
C TYR A 82 -2.13 -1.58 3.72
N VAL A 83 -2.37 -0.28 3.79
CA VAL A 83 -3.28 0.32 4.77
C VAL A 83 -4.65 0.48 4.15
N THR A 84 -5.68 0.26 4.94
CA THR A 84 -7.07 0.45 4.53
C THR A 84 -7.81 1.28 5.58
N ASN A 85 -8.80 2.04 5.13
CA ASN A 85 -9.74 2.72 6.03
C ASN A 85 -10.99 1.87 6.29
N PHE A 86 -11.12 0.72 5.63
CA PHE A 86 -12.26 -0.17 5.81
C PHE A 86 -12.05 -1.11 6.99
N ILE A 87 -13.15 -1.47 7.65
CA ILE A 87 -13.14 -2.41 8.76
C ILE A 87 -13.14 -3.83 8.19
N VAL A 88 -12.20 -4.66 8.65
CA VAL A 88 -12.20 -6.11 8.37
C VAL A 88 -13.37 -6.73 9.14
N GLN A 89 -14.34 -7.26 8.41
CA GLN A 89 -15.54 -7.90 8.96
C GLN A 89 -15.30 -9.39 9.23
N GLU A 90 -14.58 -10.07 8.33
CA GLU A 90 -14.33 -11.50 8.44
C GLU A 90 -13.08 -11.93 7.64
N THR A 91 -12.59 -13.13 7.90
CA THR A 91 -11.48 -13.75 7.17
C THR A 91 -11.89 -15.11 6.64
N ILE A 92 -11.74 -15.35 5.34
CA ILE A 92 -12.05 -16.63 4.67
C ILE A 92 -10.89 -16.97 3.74
N ASP A 93 -10.33 -18.17 3.82
CA ASP A 93 -9.16 -18.61 3.03
C ASP A 93 -7.96 -17.64 3.12
N ASN A 94 -7.73 -17.05 4.30
CA ASN A 94 -6.75 -15.97 4.58
C ASN A 94 -7.09 -14.59 3.98
N TYR A 95 -8.07 -14.49 3.09
CA TYR A 95 -8.55 -13.20 2.60
C TYR A 95 -9.29 -12.45 3.70
N LYS A 96 -8.88 -11.21 3.97
CA LYS A 96 -9.53 -10.31 4.93
C LYS A 96 -10.60 -9.50 4.20
N TYR A 97 -11.86 -9.86 4.44
CA TYR A 97 -13.02 -9.22 3.81
C TYR A 97 -13.39 -7.96 4.57
N MET A 98 -13.41 -6.85 3.86
CA MET A 98 -13.69 -5.52 4.37
C MET A 98 -14.97 -4.97 3.77
N GLN A 99 -15.73 -4.22 4.56
CA GLN A 99 -17.00 -3.68 4.11
C GLN A 99 -16.82 -2.50 3.16
N LEU A 100 -16.99 -2.72 1.86
CA LEU A 100 -16.90 -1.65 0.85
C LEU A 100 -18.16 -0.77 0.89
N ASN A 101 -19.32 -1.41 1.01
CA ASN A 101 -20.62 -0.77 1.11
C ASN A 101 -21.65 -1.72 1.75
N ASP A 102 -22.94 -1.38 1.68
CA ASP A 102 -24.04 -2.15 2.25
C ASP A 102 -24.37 -3.47 1.52
N TYR A 103 -23.77 -3.70 0.35
CA TYR A 103 -24.02 -4.85 -0.53
C TYR A 103 -22.82 -5.78 -0.66
N LEU A 104 -21.60 -5.25 -0.53
CA LEU A 104 -20.36 -5.98 -0.81
C LEU A 104 -19.33 -5.87 0.31
N LEU A 105 -18.69 -7.00 0.57
CA LEU A 105 -17.36 -7.03 1.14
C LEU A 105 -16.32 -7.25 0.02
N GLY A 106 -15.16 -6.63 0.16
CA GLY A 106 -14.02 -6.80 -0.73
C GLY A 106 -12.83 -7.41 0.01
N ALA A 107 -12.07 -8.25 -0.66
CA ALA A 107 -10.78 -8.72 -0.20
C ALA A 107 -9.81 -8.81 -1.38
N MET A 108 -8.51 -8.76 -1.09
CA MET A 108 -7.47 -8.86 -2.11
C MET A 108 -6.35 -9.77 -1.65
N SER A 109 -5.70 -10.42 -2.60
CA SER A 109 -4.36 -10.97 -2.44
C SER A 109 -3.45 -10.47 -3.55
N LEU A 110 -2.16 -10.51 -3.26
CA LEU A 110 -1.11 -10.11 -4.19
C LEU A 110 0.15 -10.91 -3.92
N VAL A 111 1.08 -10.86 -4.86
CA VAL A 111 2.46 -11.30 -4.64
C VAL A 111 3.42 -10.17 -4.95
N ASP A 112 4.62 -10.27 -4.40
CA ASP A 112 5.76 -9.45 -4.79
C ASP A 112 6.90 -10.40 -5.23
N SER A 113 7.84 -9.94 -6.03
CA SER A 113 8.94 -10.76 -6.56
C SER A 113 9.80 -11.42 -5.47
N VAL A 114 9.79 -10.89 -4.25
CA VAL A 114 10.58 -11.36 -3.10
C VAL A 114 9.74 -11.93 -1.96
N MET A 115 8.42 -11.97 -2.09
CA MET A 115 7.50 -12.46 -1.05
C MET A 115 6.51 -13.49 -1.59
N ASP A 116 6.11 -14.42 -0.72
CA ASP A 116 4.95 -15.27 -0.96
C ASP A 116 3.65 -14.45 -1.00
N ILE A 117 2.54 -15.11 -1.31
CA ILE A 117 1.21 -14.49 -1.33
C ILE A 117 0.90 -13.73 -0.04
N GLN A 118 0.49 -12.48 -0.20
CA GLN A 118 0.06 -11.60 0.88
C GLN A 118 -1.44 -11.39 0.83
N PHE A 119 -2.04 -11.18 2.00
CA PHE A 119 -3.48 -10.91 2.16
C PHE A 119 -3.68 -9.59 2.92
N PRO A 120 -3.63 -8.44 2.22
CA PRO A 120 -3.89 -7.12 2.79
C PRO A 120 -5.25 -7.03 3.52
N PRO A 121 -5.37 -6.14 4.53
CA PRO A 121 -4.38 -5.17 4.99
C PRO A 121 -3.25 -5.79 5.83
N GLN A 122 -2.04 -5.27 5.68
CA GLN A 122 -0.85 -5.70 6.43
C GLN A 122 0.22 -4.62 6.36
N ASN A 123 0.87 -4.33 7.49
CA ASN A 123 1.87 -3.27 7.58
C ASN A 123 3.26 -3.84 7.79
N TYR A 124 4.25 -3.08 7.32
CA TYR A 124 5.67 -3.30 7.53
C TYR A 124 6.13 -4.72 7.15
N ILE A 125 5.72 -5.18 5.97
CA ILE A 125 6.23 -6.41 5.37
C ILE A 125 7.63 -6.11 4.87
N LEU A 126 8.65 -6.81 5.36
CA LEU A 126 10.02 -6.64 4.89
C LEU A 126 10.12 -7.10 3.43
N MET A 127 10.56 -6.18 2.56
CA MET A 127 10.83 -6.47 1.15
C MET A 127 12.29 -6.88 0.98
N GLY A 128 12.61 -7.38 -0.21
CA GLY A 128 13.98 -7.64 -0.62
C GLY A 128 14.84 -6.38 -0.74
N THR A 129 16.06 -6.57 -1.24
CA THR A 129 17.03 -5.48 -1.39
C THR A 129 17.10 -4.94 -2.81
N ASP A 130 17.19 -3.63 -2.97
CA ASP A 130 17.47 -2.93 -4.21
C ASP A 130 18.52 -1.83 -3.97
N PRO A 131 19.64 -1.80 -4.73
CA PRO A 131 20.70 -0.81 -4.55
C PRO A 131 20.26 0.64 -4.78
N ASN A 132 19.18 0.86 -5.54
CA ASN A 132 18.68 2.21 -5.84
C ASN A 132 18.08 2.90 -4.61
N VAL A 133 17.66 2.12 -3.60
CA VAL A 133 17.08 2.61 -2.35
C VAL A 133 18.03 3.56 -1.61
N SER A 134 19.30 3.19 -1.41
CA SER A 134 20.29 4.06 -0.75
C SER A 134 20.87 5.14 -1.66
N GLN A 135 20.72 4.98 -2.98
CA GLN A 135 21.30 5.88 -3.98
C GLN A 135 20.40 7.04 -4.38
N ASN A 136 19.21 7.15 -3.77
CA ASN A 136 18.18 8.11 -4.18
C ASN A 136 17.84 7.97 -5.68
N LEU A 137 17.73 6.73 -6.15
CA LEU A 137 17.30 6.39 -7.50
C LEU A 137 15.95 5.65 -7.45
N PRO A 138 15.13 5.74 -8.51
CA PRO A 138 13.87 4.99 -8.58
C PRO A 138 14.08 3.47 -8.56
N PHE A 139 13.20 2.75 -7.87
CA PHE A 139 13.16 1.28 -7.85
C PHE A 139 11.71 0.79 -7.98
N GLY A 140 11.54 -0.44 -8.49
CA GLY A 140 10.22 -1.01 -8.77
C GLY A 140 9.49 -1.51 -7.53
N VAL A 141 8.19 -1.22 -7.42
CA VAL A 141 7.29 -1.80 -6.42
C VAL A 141 6.63 -3.04 -7.03
N MET A 142 7.24 -4.20 -6.88
CA MET A 142 6.99 -5.41 -7.70
C MET A 142 5.71 -6.19 -7.37
N ASP A 143 4.71 -5.49 -6.85
CA ASP A 143 3.37 -5.99 -6.63
C ASP A 143 2.75 -6.49 -7.95
N SER A 144 2.25 -7.72 -7.94
CA SER A 144 1.73 -8.41 -9.11
C SER A 144 0.75 -9.53 -8.74
N ARG A 145 0.11 -10.13 -9.75
CA ARG A 145 -0.93 -11.17 -9.61
C ARG A 145 -2.01 -10.76 -8.60
N LEU A 146 -2.55 -9.56 -8.80
CA LEU A 146 -3.58 -9.03 -7.93
C LEU A 146 -4.88 -9.81 -8.14
N ILE A 147 -5.32 -10.52 -7.12
CA ILE A 147 -6.59 -11.26 -7.13
C ILE A 147 -7.56 -10.57 -6.19
N PHE A 148 -8.63 -10.04 -6.78
CA PHE A 148 -9.70 -9.38 -6.04
C PHE A 148 -10.88 -10.33 -5.85
N ARG A 149 -11.45 -10.32 -4.65
CA ARG A 149 -12.63 -11.10 -4.29
C ARG A 149 -13.71 -10.18 -3.76
N LEU A 150 -14.94 -10.40 -4.20
CA LEU A 150 -16.13 -9.72 -3.72
C LEU A 150 -17.09 -10.73 -3.10
N LYS A 151 -17.55 -10.46 -1.88
CA LYS A 151 -18.59 -11.25 -1.23
C LYS A 151 -19.87 -10.44 -1.13
N VAL A 152 -20.98 -11.02 -1.58
CA VAL A 152 -22.30 -10.38 -1.49
C VAL A 152 -22.83 -10.52 -0.06
N ILE A 153 -23.16 -9.41 0.58
CA ILE A 153 -23.84 -9.38 1.91
C ILE A 153 -25.34 -9.10 1.76
N ARG A 154 -25.72 -8.35 0.72
CA ARG A 154 -27.11 -8.07 0.38
C ARG A 154 -27.25 -8.11 -1.14
N PRO A 155 -28.31 -8.74 -1.68
CA PRO A 155 -28.49 -8.78 -3.12
C PRO A 155 -28.75 -7.38 -3.69
N PHE A 156 -28.25 -7.14 -4.89
CA PHE A 156 -28.63 -5.96 -5.67
C PHE A 156 -30.06 -6.12 -6.20
N ILE A 157 -30.89 -5.09 -6.01
CA ILE A 157 -32.20 -4.96 -6.65
C ILE A 157 -32.06 -3.85 -7.68
N ASN A 158 -32.14 -4.20 -8.97
CA ASN A 158 -31.82 -3.31 -10.10
C ASN A 158 -30.34 -2.85 -10.08
N MET A 159 -30.05 -1.71 -10.71
CA MET A 159 -28.71 -1.12 -10.72
C MET A 159 -28.42 -0.46 -9.37
N VAL A 160 -27.24 -0.76 -8.83
CA VAL A 160 -26.70 -0.09 -7.63
C VAL A 160 -25.45 0.66 -8.05
N GLU A 161 -25.44 1.96 -7.77
CA GLU A 161 -24.26 2.80 -7.98
C GLU A 161 -23.30 2.59 -6.81
N ILE A 162 -22.09 2.14 -7.12
CA ILE A 162 -21.00 2.01 -6.14
C ILE A 162 -19.97 3.09 -6.50
N PRO A 163 -19.79 4.11 -5.65
CA PRO A 163 -18.81 5.15 -5.94
C PRO A 163 -17.40 4.58 -5.95
N ARG A 164 -16.51 5.20 -6.73
CA ARG A 164 -15.07 4.89 -6.68
C ARG A 164 -14.56 5.14 -5.26
N GLN A 165 -13.84 4.17 -4.71
CA GLN A 165 -13.26 4.23 -3.38
C GLN A 165 -11.86 3.64 -3.41
N VAL A 166 -10.98 4.19 -2.57
CA VAL A 166 -9.63 3.62 -2.34
C VAL A 166 -9.74 2.56 -1.26
N MET A 167 -9.54 1.31 -1.66
CA MET A 167 -9.51 0.15 -0.77
C MET A 167 -8.19 0.03 -0.04
N PHE A 168 -7.08 0.29 -0.71
CA PHE A 168 -5.76 0.26 -0.10
C PHE A 168 -4.92 1.46 -0.48
N THR A 169 -4.20 1.99 0.49
CA THR A 169 -3.11 2.92 0.29
C THR A 169 -1.80 2.23 0.60
N VAL A 170 -0.88 2.24 -0.34
CA VAL A 170 0.38 1.52 -0.24
C VAL A 170 1.51 2.48 0.08
N TYR A 171 2.26 2.15 1.12
CA TYR A 171 3.38 2.93 1.63
C TYR A 171 4.67 2.12 1.55
N VAL A 172 5.79 2.82 1.33
CA VAL A 172 7.12 2.23 1.32
C VAL A 172 8.00 2.98 2.32
N THR A 173 8.60 2.25 3.24
CA THR A 173 9.46 2.81 4.30
C THR A 173 10.78 2.06 4.42
N SER A 174 11.76 2.62 5.12
CA SER A 174 13.03 1.92 5.40
C SER A 174 13.03 1.13 6.71
N THR A 175 12.15 1.48 7.65
CA THR A 175 12.03 0.81 8.94
C THR A 175 10.57 0.46 9.26
N PRO A 176 10.31 -0.48 10.19
CA PRO A 176 8.96 -0.81 10.62
C PRO A 176 8.36 0.23 11.60
N TYR A 177 9.08 1.32 11.90
CA TYR A 177 8.64 2.39 12.79
C TYR A 177 8.41 3.72 12.06
N ASP A 178 8.73 3.76 10.76
CA ASP A 178 8.57 4.94 9.93
C ASP A 178 7.07 5.25 9.75
N PRO A 179 6.69 6.53 9.75
CA PRO A 179 5.29 6.93 9.62
C PRO A 179 4.77 6.65 8.21
N LEU A 180 3.53 6.17 8.12
CA LEU A 180 2.84 5.88 6.86
C LEU A 180 2.11 7.13 6.35
N VAL A 181 2.88 8.10 5.82
CA VAL A 181 2.37 9.45 5.49
C VAL A 181 2.47 9.82 4.00
N THR A 182 3.35 9.17 3.24
CA THR A 182 3.52 9.45 1.81
C THR A 182 3.09 8.24 0.99
N PRO A 183 1.91 8.26 0.37
CA PRO A 183 1.45 7.14 -0.44
C PRO A 183 2.30 7.01 -1.70
N VAL A 184 2.64 5.77 -2.05
CA VAL A 184 3.31 5.45 -3.30
C VAL A 184 2.29 5.16 -4.40
N TYR A 185 1.21 4.47 -4.07
CA TYR A 185 0.06 4.27 -4.96
C TYR A 185 -1.17 3.80 -4.17
N THR A 186 -2.32 3.75 -4.84
CA THR A 186 -3.62 3.33 -4.28
C THR A 186 -4.31 2.30 -5.16
N HIS A 187 -5.11 1.45 -4.52
CA HIS A 187 -6.06 0.51 -5.13
C HIS A 187 -7.48 0.83 -4.69
#